data_AF-A0A7R9AAE0-F1
#
_entry.id   AF-A0A7R9AAE0-F1
#
_cell.length_a   1.000
_cell.length_b   1.000
_cell.length_c   1.000
_cell.angle_alpha   90.00
_cell.angle_beta   90.00
_cell.angle_gamma   90.00
#
_symmetry.space_group_name_H-M   'P 1'
#
loop_
_entity.id
_entity.type
_entity.pdbx_description
1 polymer ?
#
loop_
_entity_poly.entity_id
_entity_poly.type
_entity_poly.pdbx_seq_one_letter_code
_entity_poly.pdbx_strand_id
1 'polypeptide(L)'
;MGWANMEVGDLFEDLADGKKLLKLLEILSGERLPKPNNGRMRVQMIDNLNICLNFIKRKVAVGNIEATDIVDGKPALILGLIWSIIFRFKIEEVQIEFGQRPKSEKVNLFWEMMSQLVVAFDHDYFLIQLVNHPPN
;
A
#
# COMPACT_ATOMS: atom_id res chain seq x y z
N MET A 1 8.25 -9.42 23.84
CA MET A 1 7.85 -10.62 23.08
C MET A 1 8.50 -10.51 21.71
N GLY A 2 9.33 -11.49 21.34
CA GLY A 2 10.35 -11.36 20.30
C GLY A 2 9.78 -11.26 18.89
N TRP A 3 10.18 -10.22 18.16
CA TRP A 3 9.93 -10.04 16.73
C TRP A 3 11.09 -10.62 15.91
N ALA A 4 11.71 -11.71 16.38
CA ALA A 4 12.82 -12.33 15.69
C ALA A 4 12.30 -13.04 14.43
N ASN A 5 12.77 -12.61 13.26
CA ASN A 5 12.57 -13.23 11.94
C ASN A 5 11.14 -13.31 11.39
N MET A 6 10.45 -12.18 11.26
CA MET A 6 9.33 -12.08 10.30
C MET A 6 9.88 -11.82 8.89
N GLU A 7 10.30 -12.89 8.24
CA GLU A 7 10.64 -12.90 6.83
C GLU A 7 9.40 -13.24 5.99
N VAL A 8 9.34 -12.67 4.78
CA VAL A 8 8.34 -13.04 3.77
C VAL A 8 9.07 -13.91 2.75
N GLY A 9 8.69 -15.19 2.67
CA GLY A 9 9.19 -16.13 1.67
C GLY A 9 8.32 -16.09 0.41
N ASP A 10 7.01 -16.21 0.58
CA ASP A 10 6.03 -16.06 -0.51
C ASP A 10 5.03 -14.97 -0.14
N LEU A 11 5.10 -13.84 -0.84
CA LEU A 11 4.26 -12.67 -0.60
C LEU A 11 2.76 -12.98 -0.67
N PHE A 12 2.34 -13.90 -1.55
CA PHE A 12 0.93 -14.15 -1.83
C PHE A 12 0.28 -15.05 -0.76
N GLU A 13 1.09 -15.88 -0.10
CA GLU A 13 0.63 -16.72 1.01
C GLU A 13 0.87 -16.04 2.37
N ASP A 14 2.04 -15.43 2.55
CA ASP A 14 2.50 -14.93 3.84
C ASP A 14 1.74 -13.69 4.34
N LEU A 15 1.05 -12.98 3.44
CA LEU A 15 0.19 -11.86 3.80
C LEU A 15 -1.25 -12.27 4.09
N ALA A 16 -1.66 -13.50 3.75
CA ALA A 16 -3.06 -13.92 3.77
C ALA A 16 -3.70 -13.83 5.16
N ASP A 17 -2.94 -14.00 6.25
CA ASP A 17 -3.47 -13.90 7.62
C ASP A 17 -3.52 -12.47 8.19
N GLY A 18 -3.00 -11.50 7.42
CA GLY A 18 -2.96 -10.08 7.73
C GLY A 18 -1.93 -9.66 8.78
N LYS A 19 -1.24 -10.58 9.46
CA LYS A 19 -0.36 -10.20 10.59
C LYS A 19 0.94 -9.54 10.14
N LYS A 20 1.58 -10.09 9.10
CA LYS A 20 2.81 -9.50 8.54
C LYS A 20 2.51 -8.12 7.93
N LEU A 21 1.37 -8.00 7.23
CA LEU A 21 0.92 -6.72 6.67
C LEU A 21 0.64 -5.69 7.77
N LEU A 22 -0.09 -6.07 8.82
CA LEU A 22 -0.36 -5.20 9.96
C LEU A 22 0.94 -4.73 10.60
N LYS A 23 1.90 -5.65 10.78
CA LYS A 23 3.18 -5.31 11.37
C LYS A 23 3.99 -4.34 10.52
N LEU A 24 4.02 -4.56 9.20
CA LEU A 24 4.65 -3.65 8.25
C LEU A 24 4.06 -2.24 8.39
N LEU A 25 2.73 -2.12 8.45
CA LEU A 25 2.05 -0.83 8.61
C LEU A 25 2.38 -0.15 9.95
N GLU A 26 2.44 -0.87 11.06
CA GLU A 26 2.90 -0.31 12.35
C GLU A 26 4.32 0.25 12.24
N ILE A 27 5.24 -0.49 11.61
CA ILE A 27 6.64 -0.07 11.47
C ILE A 27 6.76 1.16 10.59
N LEU A 28 6.11 1.16 9.42
CA LEU A 28 6.20 2.26 8.46
C LEU A 28 5.51 3.54 8.96
N SER A 29 4.42 3.41 9.72
CA SER A 29 3.68 4.57 10.21
C SER A 29 4.13 5.08 11.57
N GLY A 30 4.82 4.26 12.37
CA GLY A 30 5.09 4.55 13.78
C GLY A 30 3.85 4.49 14.67
N GLU A 31 2.68 4.14 14.14
CA GLU A 31 1.42 4.06 14.87
C GLU A 31 1.16 2.65 15.40
N ARG A 32 0.53 2.57 16.58
CA ARG A 32 0.04 1.31 17.13
C ARG A 32 -1.30 0.96 16.49
N LEU A 33 -1.36 -0.22 15.88
CA LEU A 33 -2.60 -0.73 15.27
C LEU A 33 -3.33 -1.67 16.25
N PRO A 34 -4.65 -1.90 16.04
CA PRO A 34 -5.39 -2.90 16.80
C PRO A 34 -4.70 -4.26 16.75
N LYS A 35 -4.73 -4.97 17.88
CA LYS A 35 -4.08 -6.28 18.00
C LYS A 35 -4.79 -7.28 17.07
N PRO A 36 -4.06 -8.03 16.23
CA PRO A 36 -4.69 -9.00 15.33
C PRO A 36 -5.24 -10.20 16.09
N ASN A 37 -6.25 -10.83 15.51
CA ASN A 37 -6.70 -12.16 15.88
C ASN A 37 -5.57 -13.17 15.65
N ASN A 38 -5.41 -14.10 16.59
CA ASN A 38 -4.38 -15.15 16.51
C ASN A 38 -4.86 -16.42 15.79
N GLY A 39 -6.17 -16.58 15.59
CA GLY A 39 -6.72 -17.76 14.96
C GLY A 39 -6.45 -17.83 13.46
N ARG A 40 -6.71 -19.01 12.88
CA ARG A 40 -6.42 -19.34 11.47
C ARG A 40 -7.68 -19.51 10.63
N MET A 41 -8.85 -19.20 11.18
CA MET A 41 -10.09 -19.27 10.41
C MET A 41 -10.13 -18.13 9.40
N ARG A 42 -10.65 -18.40 8.21
CA ARG A 42 -10.77 -17.39 7.13
C ARG A 42 -11.43 -16.09 7.59
N VAL A 43 -12.49 -16.17 8.40
CA VAL A 43 -13.16 -14.99 8.95
C VAL A 43 -12.21 -14.12 9.79
N GLN A 44 -11.34 -14.74 10.60
CA GLN A 44 -10.37 -14.01 11.44
C GLN A 44 -9.23 -13.40 10.60
N MET A 45 -8.83 -14.08 9.53
CA MET A 45 -7.86 -13.54 8.55
C MET A 45 -8.44 -12.31 7.85
N ILE A 46 -9.71 -12.39 7.42
CA ILE A 46 -10.45 -11.27 6.82
C ILE A 46 -10.55 -10.11 7.81
N ASP A 47 -10.87 -10.36 9.08
CA ASP A 47 -10.94 -9.31 10.11
C ASP A 47 -9.58 -8.60 10.29
N ASN A 48 -8.49 -9.37 10.35
CA ASN A 48 -7.14 -8.81 10.43
C ASN A 48 -6.79 -7.95 9.21
N LEU A 49 -7.12 -8.42 8.02
CA LEU A 49 -6.86 -7.71 6.77
C LEU A 49 -7.74 -6.46 6.64
N ASN A 50 -8.98 -6.49 7.12
CA ASN A 50 -9.84 -5.31 7.17
C ASN A 50 -9.27 -4.22 8.07
N ILE A 51 -8.62 -4.57 9.19
CA ILE A 51 -7.87 -3.60 10.01
C ILE A 51 -6.78 -2.93 9.17
N CYS A 52 -6.00 -3.73 8.42
CA CYS A 52 -4.93 -3.22 7.55
C CYS A 52 -5.48 -2.31 6.45
N LEU A 53 -6.49 -2.78 5.70
CA LEU A 53 -7.06 -2.06 4.58
C LEU A 53 -7.75 -0.77 5.02
N ASN A 54 -8.49 -0.77 6.12
CA ASN A 54 -9.08 0.44 6.68
C ASN A 54 -8.00 1.44 7.13
N PHE A 55 -6.88 0.96 7.67
CA PHE A 55 -5.75 1.84 7.98
C PHE A 55 -5.18 2.49 6.72
N ILE A 56 -4.90 1.70 5.68
CA ILE A 56 -4.31 2.20 4.43
C ILE A 56 -5.27 3.16 3.71
N LYS A 57 -6.57 2.84 3.63
CA LYS A 57 -7.59 3.67 2.97
C LYS A 57 -7.73 5.08 3.57
N ARG A 58 -7.36 5.27 4.84
CA ARG A 58 -7.30 6.60 5.48
C ARG A 58 -6.11 7.44 5.03
N LYS A 59 -5.07 6.81 4.48
CA LYS A 59 -3.81 7.45 4.08
C LYS A 59 -3.62 7.50 2.56
N VAL A 60 -4.20 6.56 1.82
CA VAL A 60 -4.02 6.38 0.37
C VAL A 60 -5.38 6.12 -0.26
N ALA A 61 -5.61 6.69 -1.44
CA ALA A 61 -6.63 6.18 -2.34
C ALA A 61 -6.16 4.82 -2.88
N VAL A 62 -6.47 3.75 -2.15
CA VAL A 62 -6.25 2.39 -2.63
C VAL A 62 -7.42 2.06 -3.57
N GLY A 63 -7.13 1.47 -4.73
CA GLY A 63 -8.15 0.93 -5.62
C GLY A 63 -9.06 -0.09 -4.91
N ASN A 64 -10.04 -0.65 -5.62
CA ASN A 64 -11.08 -1.51 -5.06
C ASN A 64 -10.57 -2.92 -4.65
N ILE A 65 -9.61 -2.98 -3.71
CA ILE A 65 -9.11 -4.21 -3.11
C ILE A 65 -9.91 -4.56 -1.84
N GLU A 66 -10.25 -5.84 -1.73
CA GLU A 66 -10.95 -6.42 -0.60
C GLU A 66 -10.03 -7.38 0.18
N ALA A 67 -10.36 -7.63 1.45
CA ALA A 67 -9.60 -8.56 2.28
C ALA A 67 -9.58 -9.98 1.68
N THR A 68 -10.68 -10.40 1.05
CA THR A 68 -10.81 -11.69 0.36
C THR A 68 -9.78 -11.86 -0.74
N ASP A 69 -9.47 -10.80 -1.50
CA ASP A 69 -8.46 -10.83 -2.55
C ASP A 69 -7.07 -11.19 -2.03
N ILE A 70 -6.75 -10.73 -0.81
CA ILE A 70 -5.47 -10.99 -0.15
C ILE A 70 -5.45 -12.38 0.47
N VAL A 71 -6.55 -12.81 1.11
CA VAL A 71 -6.65 -14.18 1.65
C VAL A 71 -6.54 -15.21 0.52
N ASP A 72 -7.12 -14.92 -0.65
CA ASP A 72 -7.08 -15.80 -1.81
C ASP A 72 -5.79 -15.69 -2.62
N GLY A 73 -4.83 -14.87 -2.18
CA GLY A 73 -3.50 -14.79 -2.80
C GLY A 73 -3.49 -14.18 -4.20
N LYS A 74 -4.43 -13.28 -4.55
CA LYS A 74 -4.54 -12.71 -5.91
C LYS A 74 -3.31 -11.86 -6.26
N PRO A 75 -2.39 -12.31 -7.15
CA PRO A 75 -1.06 -11.73 -7.24
C PRO A 75 -1.03 -10.26 -7.67
N ALA A 76 -1.79 -9.91 -8.71
CA ALA A 76 -1.81 -8.54 -9.24
C ALA A 76 -2.33 -7.52 -8.20
N LEU A 77 -3.36 -7.89 -7.43
CA LEU A 77 -3.95 -7.02 -6.42
C LEU A 77 -3.02 -6.87 -5.21
N ILE A 78 -2.40 -7.96 -4.76
CA ILE A 78 -1.42 -7.92 -3.66
C ILE A 78 -0.20 -7.07 -4.04
N LEU A 79 0.32 -7.22 -5.26
CA LEU A 79 1.42 -6.38 -5.74
C LEU A 79 1.01 -4.91 -5.83
N GLY A 80 -0.18 -4.61 -6.35
CA GLY A 80 -0.73 -3.25 -6.37
C GLY A 80 -0.84 -2.63 -4.98
N LEU A 81 -1.30 -3.40 -3.99
CA LEU A 81 -1.36 -2.96 -2.60
C LEU A 81 0.02 -2.65 -2.02
N ILE A 82 0.98 -3.55 -2.18
CA ILE A 82 2.35 -3.37 -1.68
C ILE A 82 3.00 -2.16 -2.35
N TRP A 83 2.78 -1.99 -3.65
CA TRP A 83 3.21 -0.82 -4.39
C TRP A 83 2.64 0.47 -3.78
N SER A 84 1.34 0.55 -3.55
CA SER A 84 0.70 1.71 -2.92
C SER A 84 1.27 2.01 -1.54
N ILE A 85 1.58 0.99 -0.73
CA ILE A 85 2.20 1.16 0.59
C ILE A 85 3.62 1.71 0.44
N ILE A 86 4.46 1.11 -0.40
CA ILE A 86 5.83 1.58 -0.63
C ILE A 86 5.80 3.03 -1.10
N PHE A 87 4.99 3.33 -2.10
CA PHE A 87 4.83 4.68 -2.65
C PHE A 87 4.44 5.65 -1.53
N ARG A 88 3.42 5.33 -0.74
CA ARG A 88 2.91 6.22 0.30
C ARG A 88 3.92 6.54 1.40
N PHE A 89 4.67 5.55 1.88
CA PHE A 89 5.54 5.72 3.05
C PHE A 89 6.97 6.12 2.69
N LYS A 90 7.46 5.83 1.47
CA LYS A 90 8.79 6.28 1.02
C LYS A 90 8.79 7.71 0.49
N ILE A 91 7.68 8.14 -0.09
CA ILE A 91 7.60 9.45 -0.75
C ILE A 91 7.36 10.56 0.26
N GLU A 92 6.60 10.31 1.32
CA GLU A 92 6.47 11.28 2.41
C GLU A 92 7.79 11.51 3.15
N GLU A 93 8.59 10.46 3.34
CA GLU A 93 9.94 10.58 3.92
C GLU A 93 10.82 11.50 3.05
N VAL A 94 10.76 11.34 1.72
CA VAL A 94 11.45 12.21 0.76
C VAL A 94 10.85 13.63 0.75
N GLN A 95 9.53 13.83 0.79
CA GLN A 95 8.97 15.19 0.79
C GLN A 95 9.31 15.99 2.05
N ILE A 96 9.48 15.32 3.20
CA ILE A 96 9.88 15.96 4.46
C ILE A 96 11.36 16.35 4.44
N GLU A 97 12.24 15.55 3.83
CA GLU A 97 13.66 15.93 3.61
C GLU A 97 13.84 16.99 2.52
N PHE A 98 12.96 16.99 1.51
CA PHE A 98 13.03 17.85 0.35
C PHE A 98 11.91 18.90 0.33
N GLY A 99 11.83 19.79 1.33
CA GLY A 99 11.04 21.03 1.26
C GLY A 99 11.41 21.99 0.08
N GLN A 100 12.14 21.50 -0.91
CA GLN A 100 12.50 22.10 -2.19
C GLN A 100 12.31 21.04 -3.28
N ARG A 101 11.87 21.44 -4.49
CA ARG A 101 11.80 20.56 -5.68
C ARG A 101 13.01 19.61 -5.75
N PRO A 102 12.83 18.36 -6.21
CA PRO A 102 13.93 17.41 -6.27
C PRO A 102 15.10 18.00 -7.06
N LYS A 103 16.25 18.16 -6.41
CA LYS A 103 17.43 18.83 -7.00
C LYS A 103 18.14 17.99 -8.06
N SER A 104 17.83 16.70 -8.16
CA SER A 104 18.46 15.81 -9.14
C SER A 104 17.49 15.44 -10.25
N GLU A 105 17.98 15.56 -11.47
CA GLU A 105 17.29 15.16 -12.70
C GLU A 105 16.86 13.69 -12.66
N LYS A 106 17.67 12.83 -12.01
CA LYS A 106 17.35 11.40 -11.80
C LYS A 106 16.11 11.20 -10.95
N VAL A 107 15.93 12.00 -9.90
CA VAL A 107 14.75 11.91 -9.04
C VAL A 107 13.53 12.43 -9.79
N ASN A 108 13.66 13.52 -10.57
CA ASN A 108 12.57 14.00 -11.44
C ASN A 108 12.17 12.98 -12.52
N LEU A 109 13.14 12.36 -13.20
CA LEU A 109 12.90 11.29 -14.17
C LEU A 109 12.27 10.06 -13.52
N PHE A 110 12.71 9.71 -12.30
CA PHE A 110 12.08 8.65 -11.52
C PHE A 110 10.64 9.00 -11.19
N TRP A 111 10.36 10.23 -10.72
CA TRP A 111 9.00 10.71 -10.48
C TRP A 111 8.13 10.64 -11.73
N GLU A 112 8.61 11.12 -12.87
CA GLU A 112 7.87 11.09 -14.13
C GLU A 112 7.60 9.65 -14.59
N MET A 113 8.61 8.78 -14.52
CA MET A 113 8.45 7.36 -14.85
C MET A 113 7.46 6.66 -13.91
N MET A 114 7.48 7.00 -12.63
CA MET A 114 6.58 6.45 -11.61
C MET A 114 5.17 6.99 -11.77
N SER A 115 5.00 8.27 -12.12
CA SER A 115 3.72 8.85 -12.50
C SER A 115 3.16 8.15 -13.73
N GLN A 116 3.95 7.91 -14.77
CA GLN A 116 3.53 7.16 -15.96
C GLN A 116 3.14 5.71 -15.64
N LEU A 117 3.85 5.06 -14.71
CA LEU A 117 3.52 3.72 -14.22
C LEU A 117 2.19 3.69 -13.46
N VAL A 118 1.99 4.60 -12.50
CA VAL A 118 0.70 4.73 -11.77
C VAL A 118 -0.44 4.91 -12.74
N VAL A 119 -0.23 5.79 -13.71
CA VAL A 119 -1.15 6.08 -14.79
C VAL A 119 -1.41 4.84 -15.68
N ALA A 120 -0.42 4.00 -15.94
CA ALA A 120 -0.59 2.77 -16.74
C ALA A 120 -1.30 1.63 -16.00
N PHE A 121 -1.33 1.66 -14.66
CA PHE A 121 -1.87 0.59 -13.81
C PHE A 121 -3.21 0.94 -13.14
N ASP A 122 -3.65 2.19 -13.19
CA ASP A 122 -4.96 2.62 -12.68
C ASP A 122 -5.98 2.66 -13.82
N HIS A 123 -7.00 1.79 -13.77
CA HIS A 123 -8.01 1.66 -14.82
C HIS A 123 -8.97 2.87 -14.93
N ASP A 124 -8.87 3.84 -14.00
CA ASP A 124 -9.75 5.01 -13.89
C ASP A 124 -9.06 6.33 -14.30
N TYR A 125 -8.36 6.30 -15.43
CA TYR A 125 -7.76 7.46 -16.12
C TYR A 125 -8.74 8.64 -16.39
N PHE A 126 -10.05 8.41 -16.24
CA PHE A 126 -11.10 9.37 -16.55
C PHE A 126 -11.16 10.57 -15.58
N LEU A 127 -10.81 10.38 -14.31
CA LEU A 127 -10.92 11.45 -13.30
C LEU A 127 -9.77 12.47 -13.36
N ILE A 128 -8.58 12.06 -13.81
CA ILE A 128 -7.42 12.94 -13.96
C ILE A 128 -7.58 13.88 -15.17
N GLN A 129 -8.25 13.42 -16.24
CA GLN A 129 -8.59 14.25 -17.41
C GLN A 129 -9.59 15.37 -17.05
N LEU A 130 -10.59 15.07 -16.22
CA LEU A 130 -11.62 16.04 -15.79
C LEU A 130 -11.09 17.15 -14.89
N VAL A 131 -10.06 16.89 -14.09
CA VAL A 131 -9.48 17.88 -13.17
C VAL A 131 -8.45 18.78 -13.88
N ASN A 132 -7.74 18.27 -14.89
CA ASN A 132 -6.68 19.03 -15.58
C ASN A 132 -7.16 19.79 -16.82
N HIS A 133 -8.34 19.44 -17.36
CA HIS A 133 -8.98 20.16 -18.46
C HIS A 133 -10.48 20.34 -18.17
N PRO A 134 -10.89 21.44 -17.48
CA PRO A 134 -12.31 21.77 -17.42
C PRO A 134 -12.81 22.05 -18.85
N PRO A 135 -13.99 21.54 -19.25
CA PRO A 135 -14.57 21.89 -20.53
C PRO A 135 -14.79 23.40 -20.58
N ASN A 136 -14.40 24.01 -21.70
CA ASN A 136 -14.62 25.44 -22.00
C ASN A 136 -16.08 25.85 -21.80
#